data_AF-A0A7H8XKH0-F1
#
_entry.id   AF-A0A7H8XKH0-F1
#
_cell.length_a   1.000
_cell.length_b   1.000
_cell.length_c   1.000
_cell.angle_alpha   90.00
_cell.angle_beta   90.00
_cell.angle_gamma   90.00
#
_symmetry.space_group_name_H-M   'P 1'
#
loop_
_entity.id
_entity.type
_entity.pdbx_description
1 polymer ?
#
loop_
_entity_poly.entity_id
_entity_poly.type
_entity_poly.pdbx_seq_one_letter_code
_entity_poly.pdbx_strand_id
1 'polypeptide(L)'
;MASTFQRARTAEQRAERATAILRAARDLLDELPLEAVTLNAIAGRAGFAASNVLRYYDSREAVLLALVAAETETWLTDLLAEPPVSGQNADRCRAVAATVAATMERHPHFCELISVQAAVLERNVRVETTAAFKATTSEQLGRAGDWLLGALPELAPLGRPAVLQFTARCIVIAGALWAHSRSNTRVAEHLGDTESAGNDRTSAVADIRDTLALLFLGATRHERRPGGSARPTAHRIR
;
A
#
# COMPACT_ATOMS: atom_id res chain seq x y z
N MET A 1 36.63 15.15 -26.08
CA MET A 1 36.04 14.63 -24.82
C MET A 1 34.70 15.33 -24.58
N ALA A 2 33.61 14.79 -25.14
CA ALA A 2 32.32 15.47 -25.22
C ALA A 2 31.35 15.02 -24.11
N SER A 3 31.02 15.97 -23.21
CA SER A 3 29.67 16.27 -22.69
C SER A 3 28.76 15.12 -22.18
N THR A 4 29.23 14.28 -21.26
CA THR A 4 28.33 13.44 -20.44
C THR A 4 27.74 14.21 -19.25
N PHE A 5 28.45 15.23 -18.75
CA PHE A 5 28.08 16.02 -17.57
C PHE A 5 26.79 16.86 -17.72
N GLN A 6 26.48 17.34 -18.93
CA GLN A 6 25.39 18.29 -19.12
C GLN A 6 24.00 17.62 -19.12
N ARG A 7 23.92 16.30 -19.41
CA ARG A 7 22.69 15.49 -19.34
C ARG A 7 22.41 14.95 -17.93
N ALA A 8 23.45 14.47 -17.24
CA ALA A 8 23.34 14.03 -15.85
C ALA A 8 22.83 15.16 -14.95
N ARG A 9 23.43 16.37 -15.07
CA ARG A 9 23.01 17.54 -14.31
C ARG A 9 21.58 17.99 -14.59
N THR A 10 21.05 17.82 -15.81
CA THR A 10 19.64 18.11 -16.12
C THR A 10 18.69 17.04 -15.57
N ALA A 11 19.09 15.77 -15.60
CA ALA A 11 18.31 14.67 -15.03
C ALA A 11 18.26 14.77 -13.50
N GLU A 12 19.39 15.05 -12.86
CA GLU A 12 19.52 15.29 -11.41
C GLU A 12 18.68 16.50 -10.98
N GLN A 13 18.81 17.65 -11.65
CA GLN A 13 17.96 18.82 -11.38
C GLN A 13 16.47 18.54 -11.60
N ARG A 14 16.12 17.69 -12.58
CA ARG A 14 14.74 17.27 -12.80
C ARG A 14 14.25 16.39 -11.65
N ALA A 15 15.06 15.46 -11.16
CA ALA A 15 14.75 14.61 -10.03
C ALA A 15 14.65 15.40 -8.72
N GLU A 16 15.54 16.35 -8.48
CA GLU A 16 15.50 17.26 -7.32
C GLU A 16 14.19 18.05 -7.29
N ARG A 17 13.76 18.60 -8.43
CA ARG A 17 12.50 19.34 -8.54
C ARG A 17 11.28 18.45 -8.37
N ALA A 18 11.28 17.25 -8.95
CA ALA A 18 10.22 16.26 -8.72
C ALA A 18 10.12 15.92 -7.22
N THR A 19 11.26 15.70 -6.57
CA THR A 19 11.35 15.44 -5.12
C THR A 19 10.82 16.62 -4.30
N ALA A 20 11.13 17.87 -4.69
CA ALA A 20 10.60 19.06 -4.03
C ALA A 20 9.07 19.16 -4.16
N ILE A 21 8.51 18.84 -5.33
CA ILE A 21 7.05 18.81 -5.56
C ILE A 21 6.39 17.74 -4.69
N LEU A 22 6.94 16.53 -4.64
CA LEU A 22 6.38 15.44 -3.83
C LEU A 22 6.44 15.74 -2.32
N ARG A 23 7.55 16.29 -1.84
CA ARG A 23 7.68 16.75 -0.46
C ARG A 23 6.66 17.84 -0.13
N ALA A 24 6.48 18.83 -1.01
CA ALA A 24 5.47 19.86 -0.82
C ALA A 24 4.04 19.28 -0.75
N ALA A 25 3.73 18.27 -1.55
CA ALA A 25 2.44 17.58 -1.49
C ALA A 25 2.28 16.80 -0.16
N ARG A 26 3.32 16.11 0.30
CA ARG A 26 3.34 15.42 1.59
C ARG A 26 3.15 16.38 2.77
N ASP A 27 3.92 17.47 2.80
CA ASP A 27 3.82 18.50 3.84
C ASP A 27 2.42 19.13 3.89
N LEU A 28 1.74 19.26 2.74
CA LEU A 28 0.36 19.74 2.70
C LEU A 28 -0.65 18.73 3.27
N LEU A 29 -0.39 17.42 3.17
CA LEU A 29 -1.23 16.40 3.80
C LEU A 29 -1.10 16.37 5.33
N ASP A 30 0.00 16.90 5.89
CA ASP A 30 0.12 17.11 7.34
C ASP A 30 -0.80 18.24 7.84
N GLU A 31 -1.17 19.18 6.96
CA GLU A 31 -1.90 20.40 7.31
C GLU A 31 -3.35 20.40 6.84
N LEU A 32 -3.63 19.74 5.72
CA LEU A 32 -4.90 19.82 5.01
C LEU A 32 -5.46 18.42 4.76
N PRO A 33 -6.80 18.24 4.80
CA PRO A 33 -7.40 17.02 4.30
C PRO A 33 -7.08 16.83 2.82
N LEU A 34 -6.93 15.57 2.38
CA LEU A 34 -6.54 15.22 1.01
C LEU A 34 -7.33 16.02 -0.03
N GLU A 35 -8.65 16.18 0.12
CA GLU A 35 -9.51 16.87 -0.83
C GLU A 35 -9.14 18.35 -1.03
N ALA A 36 -8.60 19.00 0.00
CA ALA A 36 -8.22 20.41 -0.03
C ALA A 36 -6.81 20.66 -0.62
N VAL A 37 -6.00 19.62 -0.79
CA VAL A 37 -4.65 19.73 -1.39
C VAL A 37 -4.77 19.99 -2.89
N THR A 38 -4.70 21.25 -3.33
CA THR A 38 -4.80 21.61 -4.76
C THR A 38 -3.43 21.66 -5.46
N LEU A 39 -3.42 21.58 -6.81
CA LEU A 39 -2.19 21.78 -7.59
C LEU A 39 -1.53 23.14 -7.32
N ASN A 40 -2.34 24.19 -7.13
CA ASN A 40 -1.84 25.53 -6.81
C ASN A 40 -1.21 25.58 -5.41
N ALA A 41 -1.81 24.90 -4.43
CA ALA A 41 -1.23 24.78 -3.09
C ALA A 41 0.12 24.06 -3.15
N ILE A 42 0.19 22.93 -3.87
CA ILE A 42 1.44 22.16 -4.07
C ILE A 42 2.49 23.05 -4.74
N ALA A 43 2.13 23.74 -5.82
CA ALA A 43 3.05 24.60 -6.54
C ALA A 43 3.58 25.73 -5.64
N GLY A 44 2.69 26.42 -4.93
CA GLY A 44 3.05 27.48 -3.99
C GLY A 44 3.99 26.99 -2.89
N ARG A 45 3.69 25.85 -2.26
CA ARG A 45 4.53 25.22 -1.23
C ARG A 45 5.90 24.82 -1.75
N ALA A 46 5.96 24.32 -2.98
CA ALA A 46 7.21 23.94 -3.64
C ALA A 46 8.01 25.14 -4.19
N GLY A 47 7.51 26.37 -4.08
CA GLY A 47 8.16 27.57 -4.63
C GLY A 47 8.08 27.66 -6.16
N PHE A 48 7.07 27.05 -6.78
CA PHE A 48 6.87 27.03 -8.22
C PHE A 48 5.55 27.68 -8.63
N ALA A 49 5.49 28.15 -9.88
CA ALA A 49 4.21 28.38 -10.55
C ALA A 49 3.56 27.03 -10.91
N ALA A 50 2.23 26.95 -10.92
CA ALA A 50 1.51 25.73 -11.30
C ALA A 50 1.89 25.23 -12.70
N SER A 51 2.13 26.14 -13.65
CA SER A 51 2.61 25.81 -15.00
C SER A 51 3.99 25.12 -15.01
N ASN A 52 4.82 25.35 -14.00
CA ASN A 52 6.10 24.65 -13.86
C ASN A 52 5.89 23.23 -13.33
N VAL A 53 4.98 23.02 -12.37
CA VAL A 53 4.62 21.68 -11.87
C VAL A 53 4.06 20.81 -13.00
N LEU A 54 3.23 21.40 -13.86
CA LEU A 54 2.65 20.74 -15.04
C LEU A 54 3.68 20.23 -16.07
N ARG A 55 4.95 20.64 -15.98
CA ARG A 55 6.04 20.08 -16.81
C ARG A 55 6.55 18.74 -16.28
N TYR A 56 6.18 18.37 -15.05
CA TYR A 56 6.60 17.15 -14.37
C TYR A 56 5.42 16.20 -14.20
N TYR A 57 4.25 16.72 -13.84
CA TYR A 57 3.05 15.96 -13.55
C TYR A 57 1.85 16.58 -14.25
N ASP A 58 1.10 15.80 -15.01
CA ASP A 58 0.02 16.31 -15.87
C ASP A 58 -1.20 16.84 -15.11
N SER A 59 -1.33 16.49 -13.83
CA SER A 59 -2.43 16.90 -12.95
C SER A 59 -2.01 16.82 -11.49
N ARG A 60 -2.86 17.32 -10.59
CA ARG A 60 -2.74 17.08 -9.16
C ARG A 60 -2.73 15.57 -8.86
N GLU A 61 -3.62 14.83 -9.49
CA GLU A 61 -3.76 13.39 -9.29
C GLU A 61 -2.51 12.65 -9.76
N ALA A 62 -1.81 13.14 -10.79
CA ALA A 62 -0.50 12.61 -11.18
C ALA A 62 0.59 12.87 -10.13
N VAL A 63 0.56 14.03 -9.44
CA VAL A 63 1.46 14.30 -8.30
C VAL A 63 1.15 13.33 -7.15
N LEU A 64 -0.13 13.22 -6.77
CA LEU A 64 -0.56 12.36 -5.67
C LEU A 64 -0.31 10.87 -5.96
N LEU A 65 -0.46 10.43 -7.21
CA LEU A 65 -0.17 9.05 -7.62
C LEU A 65 1.33 8.74 -7.54
N ALA A 66 2.19 9.70 -7.91
CA ALA A 66 3.62 9.57 -7.68
C ALA A 66 3.98 9.58 -6.18
N LEU A 67 3.24 10.35 -5.37
CA LEU A 67 3.38 10.32 -3.92
C LEU A 67 2.97 8.97 -3.32
N VAL A 68 1.91 8.31 -3.83
CA VAL A 68 1.54 6.93 -3.42
C VAL A 68 2.74 6.00 -3.54
N ALA A 69 3.46 6.04 -4.66
CA ALA A 69 4.63 5.17 -4.88
C ALA A 69 5.77 5.48 -3.89
N ALA A 70 6.01 6.76 -3.60
CA ALA A 70 7.03 7.19 -2.64
C ALA A 70 6.68 6.82 -1.19
N GLU A 71 5.42 7.00 -0.78
CA GLU A 71 4.94 6.59 0.54
C GLU A 71 4.92 5.07 0.68
N THR A 72 4.59 4.34 -0.39
CA THR A 72 4.69 2.86 -0.43
C THR A 72 6.13 2.42 -0.21
N GLU A 73 7.11 3.07 -0.83
CA GLU A 73 8.53 2.73 -0.63
C GLU A 73 8.97 2.97 0.81
N THR A 74 8.52 4.08 1.40
CA THR A 74 8.83 4.43 2.79
C THR A 74 8.24 3.40 3.74
N TRP A 75 6.94 3.09 3.60
CA TRP A 75 6.28 2.06 4.41
C TRP A 75 6.91 0.68 4.22
N LEU A 76 7.23 0.30 2.99
CA LEU A 76 7.84 -0.98 2.69
C LEU A 76 9.24 -1.10 3.30
N THR A 77 10.02 -0.03 3.31
CA THR A 77 11.33 0.00 3.98
C THR A 77 11.20 -0.33 5.46
N ASP A 78 10.24 0.30 6.13
CA ASP A 78 9.93 0.06 7.53
C ASP A 78 9.42 -1.37 7.77
N LEU A 79 8.51 -1.87 6.94
CA LEU A 79 7.98 -3.23 7.04
C LEU A 79 9.07 -4.29 6.89
N LEU A 80 9.98 -4.11 5.93
CA LEU A 80 11.08 -5.04 5.66
C LEU A 80 12.16 -5.02 6.76
N ALA A 81 12.23 -3.95 7.54
CA ALA A 81 13.14 -3.84 8.69
C ALA A 81 12.62 -4.55 9.94
N GLU A 82 11.34 -4.91 9.98
CA GLU A 82 10.75 -5.61 11.12
C GLU A 82 11.34 -7.02 11.28
N PRO A 83 11.58 -7.47 12.53
CA PRO A 83 12.26 -8.73 12.79
C PRO A 83 11.41 -9.93 12.32
N PRO A 84 12.06 -11.04 11.93
CA PRO A 84 11.35 -12.23 11.48
C PRO A 84 10.49 -12.81 12.60
N VAL A 85 9.27 -13.20 12.23
CA VAL A 85 8.33 -13.83 13.15
C VAL A 85 8.55 -15.34 13.16
N SER A 86 8.69 -15.92 14.36
CA SER A 86 8.86 -17.36 14.57
C SER A 86 7.72 -17.93 15.42
N GLY A 87 7.56 -19.26 15.39
CA GLY A 87 6.52 -19.96 16.15
C GLY A 87 5.60 -20.80 15.28
N GLN A 88 4.49 -21.26 15.87
CA GLN A 88 3.48 -22.04 15.16
C GLN A 88 2.77 -21.19 14.11
N ASN A 89 2.21 -21.82 13.05
CA ASN A 89 1.57 -21.11 11.94
C ASN A 89 0.56 -20.04 12.40
N ALA A 90 -0.32 -20.40 13.34
CA ALA A 90 -1.37 -19.50 13.80
C ALA A 90 -0.82 -18.28 14.55
N ASP A 91 0.25 -18.46 15.34
CA ASP A 91 0.92 -17.36 16.04
C ASP A 91 1.65 -16.47 15.05
N ARG A 92 2.32 -17.06 14.05
CA ARG A 92 2.94 -16.29 12.97
C ARG A 92 1.92 -15.45 12.20
N CYS A 93 0.78 -16.01 11.83
CA CYS A 93 -0.28 -15.27 11.14
C CYS A 93 -0.73 -14.04 11.94
N ARG A 94 -0.97 -14.20 13.25
CA ARG A 94 -1.37 -13.09 14.13
C ARG A 94 -0.26 -12.04 14.26
N ALA A 95 0.98 -12.47 14.47
CA ALA A 95 2.09 -11.56 14.64
C ALA A 95 2.42 -10.80 13.34
N VAL A 96 2.42 -11.46 12.17
CA VAL A 96 2.58 -10.81 10.86
C VAL A 96 1.48 -9.79 10.61
N ALA A 97 0.23 -10.11 10.93
CA ALA A 97 -0.88 -9.16 10.83
C ALA A 97 -0.70 -7.95 11.75
N ALA A 98 -0.22 -8.17 12.98
CA ALA A 98 0.09 -7.08 13.92
C ALA A 98 1.25 -6.20 13.41
N THR A 99 2.31 -6.80 12.85
CA THR A 99 3.42 -6.07 12.24
C THR A 99 2.96 -5.21 11.06
N VAL A 100 2.15 -5.74 10.16
CA VAL A 100 1.59 -4.97 9.04
C VAL A 100 0.73 -3.82 9.55
N ALA A 101 -0.17 -4.07 10.50
CA ALA A 101 -1.04 -3.02 11.04
C ALA A 101 -0.24 -1.92 11.78
N ALA A 102 0.74 -2.31 12.60
CA ALA A 102 1.58 -1.38 13.35
C ALA A 102 2.47 -0.53 12.43
N THR A 103 3.05 -1.12 11.39
CA THR A 103 3.78 -0.33 10.39
C THR A 103 2.84 0.62 9.66
N MET A 104 1.68 0.18 9.19
CA MET A 104 0.68 1.06 8.56
C MET A 104 0.26 2.24 9.45
N GLU A 105 0.13 2.04 10.77
CA GLU A 105 -0.13 3.12 11.74
C GLU A 105 0.92 4.24 11.69
N ARG A 106 2.20 3.88 11.52
CA ARG A 106 3.32 4.83 11.40
C ARG A 106 3.32 5.58 10.06
N HIS A 107 2.54 5.11 9.08
CA HIS A 107 2.45 5.67 7.72
C HIS A 107 1.01 6.08 7.36
N PRO A 108 0.42 7.08 8.04
CA PRO A 108 -0.96 7.51 7.78
C PRO A 108 -1.16 8.05 6.36
N HIS A 109 -0.17 8.74 5.78
CA HIS A 109 -0.23 9.25 4.40
C HIS A 109 -0.30 8.12 3.36
N PHE A 110 0.48 7.05 3.56
CA PHE A 110 0.36 5.84 2.75
C PHE A 110 -1.06 5.29 2.82
N CYS A 111 -1.61 5.14 4.03
CA CYS A 111 -2.94 4.57 4.23
C CYS A 111 -4.07 5.45 3.65
N GLU A 112 -3.96 6.77 3.78
CA GLU A 112 -4.90 7.71 3.18
C GLU A 112 -4.83 7.66 1.64
N LEU A 113 -3.63 7.74 1.06
CA LEU A 113 -3.43 7.76 -0.38
C LEU A 113 -3.81 6.43 -1.05
N ILE A 114 -3.47 5.28 -0.45
CA ILE A 114 -3.81 3.96 -1.00
C ILE A 114 -5.33 3.75 -1.04
N SER A 115 -6.07 4.32 -0.08
CA SER A 115 -7.53 4.20 0.00
C SER A 115 -8.27 4.86 -1.18
N VAL A 116 -7.68 5.91 -1.75
CA VAL A 116 -8.25 6.66 -2.89
C VAL A 116 -7.55 6.37 -4.23
N GLN A 117 -6.44 5.64 -4.20
CA GLN A 117 -5.57 5.39 -5.36
C GLN A 117 -6.35 4.87 -6.59
N ALA A 118 -7.00 3.72 -6.47
CA ALA A 118 -7.66 3.07 -7.61
C ALA A 118 -8.99 3.74 -8.00
N ALA A 119 -9.72 4.28 -7.01
CA ALA A 119 -11.05 4.84 -7.22
C ALA A 119 -11.03 6.29 -7.72
N VAL A 120 -9.98 7.05 -7.36
CA VAL A 120 -9.86 8.48 -7.68
C VAL A 120 -8.62 8.75 -8.51
N LEU A 121 -7.42 8.46 -7.99
CA LEU A 121 -6.19 8.94 -8.61
C LEU A 121 -5.95 8.32 -9.99
N GLU A 122 -6.01 7.00 -10.10
CA GLU A 122 -5.78 6.27 -11.37
C GLU A 122 -6.82 6.60 -12.45
N ARG A 123 -8.02 7.03 -12.06
CA ARG A 123 -9.10 7.38 -12.99
C ARG A 123 -8.99 8.80 -13.55
N ASN A 124 -8.22 9.66 -12.88
CA ASN A 124 -8.08 11.09 -13.20
C ASN A 124 -6.69 11.44 -13.77
N VAL A 125 -5.96 10.43 -14.24
CA VAL A 125 -4.69 10.58 -14.95
C VAL A 125 -4.74 9.88 -16.30
N ARG A 126 -3.73 10.12 -17.13
CA ARG A 126 -3.61 9.42 -18.42
C ARG A 126 -3.26 7.95 -18.20
N VAL A 127 -3.63 7.11 -19.16
CA VAL A 127 -3.38 5.66 -19.10
C VAL A 127 -1.88 5.35 -19.00
N GLU A 128 -1.05 6.16 -19.65
CA GLU A 128 0.42 6.04 -19.62
C GLU A 128 0.97 6.33 -18.23
N THR A 129 0.40 7.32 -17.53
CA THR A 129 0.75 7.64 -16.13
C THR A 129 0.39 6.48 -15.22
N THR A 130 -0.80 5.91 -15.37
CA THR A 130 -1.22 4.72 -14.61
C THR A 130 -0.32 3.52 -14.92
N ALA A 131 0.03 3.28 -16.18
CA ALA A 131 0.91 2.18 -16.57
C ALA A 131 2.31 2.31 -15.95
N ALA A 132 2.89 3.51 -15.96
CA ALA A 132 4.18 3.79 -15.32
C ALA A 132 4.10 3.56 -13.79
N PHE A 133 3.04 4.03 -13.15
CA PHE A 133 2.80 3.80 -11.73
C PHE A 133 2.65 2.30 -11.39
N LYS A 134 1.91 1.53 -12.19
CA LYS A 134 1.77 0.07 -12.01
C LYS A 134 3.10 -0.65 -12.18
N ALA A 135 3.96 -0.21 -13.10
CA ALA A 135 5.30 -0.78 -13.27
C ALA A 135 6.15 -0.58 -12.01
N THR A 136 6.19 0.63 -11.45
CA THR A 136 6.91 0.95 -10.20
C THR A 136 6.36 0.14 -9.02
N THR A 137 5.05 0.13 -8.83
CA THR A 137 4.42 -0.55 -7.69
C THR A 137 4.45 -2.07 -7.80
N SER A 138 4.63 -2.64 -8.98
CA SER A 138 4.80 -4.08 -9.17
C SER A 138 6.08 -4.61 -8.51
N GLU A 139 7.18 -3.84 -8.56
CA GLU A 139 8.43 -4.18 -7.88
C GLU A 139 8.26 -4.13 -6.35
N GLN A 140 7.61 -3.09 -5.85
CA GLN A 140 7.28 -2.92 -4.43
C GLN A 140 6.38 -4.05 -3.92
N LEU A 141 5.36 -4.42 -4.70
CA LEU A 141 4.49 -5.56 -4.42
C LEU A 141 5.27 -6.88 -4.40
N GLY A 142 6.26 -7.02 -5.29
CA GLY A 142 7.19 -8.15 -5.31
C GLY A 142 7.90 -8.33 -3.97
N ARG A 143 8.55 -7.26 -3.49
CA ARG A 143 9.26 -7.24 -2.21
C ARG A 143 8.33 -7.49 -1.02
N ALA A 144 7.14 -6.90 -1.01
CA ALA A 144 6.14 -7.16 0.03
C ALA A 144 5.68 -8.63 0.03
N GLY A 145 5.49 -9.23 -1.16
CA GLY A 145 5.12 -10.63 -1.29
C GLY A 145 6.23 -11.59 -0.86
N ASP A 146 7.48 -11.28 -1.18
CA ASP A 146 8.64 -12.07 -0.75
C ASP A 146 8.83 -12.01 0.77
N TRP A 147 8.62 -10.83 1.39
CA TRP A 147 8.57 -10.68 2.84
C TRP A 147 7.45 -11.50 3.48
N LEU A 148 6.23 -11.41 2.93
CA LEU A 148 5.08 -12.16 3.43
C LEU A 148 5.31 -13.67 3.32
N LEU A 149 5.89 -14.14 2.21
CA LEU A 149 6.22 -15.55 2.02
C LEU A 149 7.33 -16.01 2.98
N GLY A 150 8.32 -15.17 3.26
CA GLY A 150 9.35 -15.46 4.26
C GLY A 150 8.76 -15.59 5.67
N ALA A 151 7.78 -14.76 6.01
CA ALA A 151 7.10 -14.80 7.30
C ALA A 151 6.06 -15.94 7.41
N LEU A 152 5.41 -16.29 6.31
CA LEU A 152 4.36 -17.32 6.20
C LEU A 152 4.70 -18.31 5.07
N PRO A 153 5.64 -19.25 5.30
CA PRO A 153 6.10 -20.20 4.29
C PRO A 153 4.99 -21.14 3.79
N GLU A 154 3.90 -21.32 4.55
CA GLU A 154 2.72 -22.08 4.15
C GLU A 154 1.98 -21.49 2.94
N LEU A 155 2.30 -20.27 2.54
CA LEU A 155 1.80 -19.68 1.29
C LEU A 155 2.56 -20.18 0.05
N ALA A 156 3.71 -20.84 0.21
CA ALA A 156 4.53 -21.31 -0.92
C ALA A 156 3.76 -22.19 -1.93
N PRO A 157 2.88 -23.13 -1.51
CA PRO A 157 2.10 -23.96 -2.44
C PRO A 157 1.13 -23.18 -3.34
N LEU A 158 0.76 -21.95 -2.98
CA LEU A 158 -0.09 -21.09 -3.82
C LEU A 158 0.61 -20.69 -5.13
N GLY A 159 1.95 -20.68 -5.13
CA GLY A 159 2.75 -20.18 -6.23
C GLY A 159 2.86 -18.65 -6.25
N ARG A 160 3.96 -18.15 -6.82
CA ARG A 160 4.30 -16.72 -6.80
C ARG A 160 3.18 -15.79 -7.30
N PRO A 161 2.49 -16.07 -8.42
CA PRO A 161 1.42 -15.18 -8.90
C PRO A 161 0.26 -15.06 -7.91
N ALA A 162 -0.08 -16.13 -7.19
CA ALA A 162 -1.16 -16.11 -6.21
C ALA A 162 -0.75 -15.40 -4.92
N VAL A 163 0.51 -15.58 -4.47
CA VAL A 163 1.07 -14.83 -3.33
C VAL A 163 1.05 -13.32 -3.59
N LEU A 164 1.46 -12.89 -4.79
CA LEU A 164 1.42 -11.46 -5.15
C LEU A 164 -0.01 -10.91 -5.19
N GLN A 165 -0.95 -11.66 -5.77
CA GLN A 165 -2.37 -11.26 -5.77
C GLN A 165 -2.94 -11.20 -4.34
N PHE A 166 -2.59 -12.16 -3.49
CA PHE A 166 -3.01 -12.18 -2.10
C PHE A 166 -2.44 -10.98 -1.33
N THR A 167 -1.16 -10.69 -1.51
CA THR A 167 -0.48 -9.53 -0.91
C THR A 167 -1.15 -8.23 -1.35
N ALA A 168 -1.42 -8.05 -2.65
CA ALA A 168 -2.10 -6.87 -3.17
C ALA A 168 -3.50 -6.70 -2.56
N ARG A 169 -4.27 -7.79 -2.44
CA ARG A 169 -5.60 -7.75 -1.80
C ARG A 169 -5.52 -7.36 -0.33
N CYS A 170 -4.52 -7.84 0.40
CA CYS A 170 -4.30 -7.47 1.80
C CYS A 170 -4.06 -5.95 1.94
N ILE A 171 -3.20 -5.38 1.09
CA ILE A 171 -2.92 -3.92 1.08
C ILE A 171 -4.19 -3.13 0.76
N VAL A 172 -4.96 -3.53 -0.26
CA VAL A 172 -6.21 -2.85 -0.65
C VAL A 172 -7.25 -2.90 0.47
N ILE A 173 -7.44 -4.07 1.10
CA ILE A 173 -8.38 -4.23 2.21
C ILE A 173 -7.94 -3.37 3.40
N ALA A 174 -6.65 -3.39 3.75
CA ALA A 174 -6.14 -2.59 4.86
C ALA A 174 -6.33 -1.08 4.61
N GLY A 175 -6.07 -0.60 3.39
CA GLY A 175 -6.36 0.78 2.99
C GLY A 175 -7.84 1.16 3.09
N ALA A 176 -8.74 0.24 2.70
CA ALA A 176 -10.17 0.47 2.81
C ALA A 176 -10.65 0.53 4.27
N LEU A 177 -10.13 -0.35 5.15
CA LEU A 177 -10.42 -0.35 6.58
C LEU A 177 -9.94 0.94 7.25
N TRP A 178 -8.79 1.46 6.84
CA TRP A 178 -8.28 2.75 7.31
C TRP A 178 -9.25 3.90 6.98
N ALA A 179 -9.67 4.01 5.71
CA ALA A 179 -10.62 5.05 5.30
C ALA A 179 -11.98 4.93 6.00
N HIS A 180 -12.45 3.70 6.21
CA HIS A 180 -13.71 3.45 6.90
C HIS A 180 -13.68 3.91 8.36
N SER A 181 -12.58 3.61 9.07
CA SER A 181 -12.38 4.03 10.47
C SER A 181 -12.43 5.56 10.61
N ARG A 182 -11.72 6.28 9.73
CA ARG A 182 -11.75 7.77 9.72
C ARG A 182 -13.14 8.33 9.45
N SER A 183 -13.91 7.71 8.56
CA SER A 183 -15.29 8.12 8.30
C SER A 183 -16.17 7.95 9.54
N ASN A 184 -16.03 6.83 10.25
CA ASN A 184 -16.80 6.56 11.46
C ASN A 184 -16.45 7.56 12.58
N THR A 185 -15.18 7.90 12.73
CA THR A 185 -14.71 8.94 13.67
C THR A 185 -15.36 10.29 13.38
N ARG A 186 -15.37 10.75 12.12
CA ARG A 186 -16.02 12.02 11.74
C ARG A 186 -17.51 12.05 12.09
N VAL A 187 -18.20 10.91 11.96
CA VAL A 187 -19.60 10.78 12.35
C VAL A 187 -19.73 10.81 13.88
N ALA A 188 -18.88 10.10 14.62
CA ALA A 188 -18.87 10.11 16.09
C ALA A 188 -18.63 11.51 16.67
N GLU A 189 -17.66 12.25 16.13
CA GLU A 189 -17.39 13.65 16.48
C GLU A 189 -18.62 14.54 16.26
N HIS A 190 -19.29 14.38 15.11
CA HIS A 190 -20.51 15.13 14.81
C HIS A 190 -21.66 14.79 15.78
N LEU A 191 -21.75 13.54 16.22
CA LEU A 191 -22.76 13.06 17.17
C LEU A 191 -22.43 13.39 18.63
N GLY A 192 -21.24 13.94 18.92
CA GLY A 192 -20.79 14.27 20.27
C GLY A 192 -20.33 13.06 21.10
N ASP A 193 -20.10 11.91 20.47
CA ASP A 193 -19.58 10.71 21.11
C ASP A 193 -18.04 10.76 21.19
N THR A 194 -17.55 11.41 22.23
CA THR A 194 -16.11 11.63 22.47
C THR A 194 -15.37 10.34 22.83
N GLU A 195 -16.06 9.31 23.32
CA GLU A 195 -15.47 8.01 23.65
C GLU A 195 -15.14 7.22 22.38
N SER A 196 -16.05 7.25 21.38
CA SER A 196 -15.81 6.66 20.06
C SER A 196 -14.85 7.49 19.19
N ALA A 197 -14.86 8.83 19.31
CA ALA A 197 -14.00 9.72 18.52
C ALA A 197 -12.51 9.66 18.90
N GLY A 198 -12.19 9.40 20.17
CA GLY A 198 -10.80 9.35 20.66
C GLY A 198 -9.98 8.14 20.21
N ASN A 199 -10.61 7.15 19.57
CA ASN A 199 -10.02 5.83 19.30
C ASN A 199 -9.71 5.58 17.80
N ASP A 200 -9.74 6.60 16.94
CA ASP A 200 -9.69 6.50 15.47
C ASP A 200 -8.56 5.60 14.93
N ARG A 201 -7.31 5.94 15.27
CA ARG A 201 -6.13 5.20 14.79
C ARG A 201 -6.03 3.81 15.40
N THR A 202 -6.33 3.70 16.69
CA THR A 202 -6.28 2.43 17.41
C THR A 202 -7.36 1.46 16.93
N SER A 203 -8.54 1.96 16.55
CA SER A 203 -9.62 1.17 15.92
C SER A 203 -9.22 0.69 14.53
N ALA A 204 -8.70 1.60 13.67
CA ALA A 204 -8.25 1.24 12.34
C ALA A 204 -7.16 0.15 12.37
N VAL A 205 -6.19 0.28 13.27
CA VAL A 205 -5.10 -0.68 13.44
C VAL A 205 -5.62 -2.01 13.95
N ALA A 206 -6.57 -2.03 14.89
CA ALA A 206 -7.20 -3.26 15.36
C ALA A 206 -7.96 -3.96 14.22
N ASP A 207 -8.76 -3.24 13.43
CA ASP A 207 -9.53 -3.80 12.32
C ASP A 207 -8.62 -4.36 11.23
N ILE A 208 -7.55 -3.65 10.87
CA ILE A 208 -6.54 -4.12 9.92
C ILE A 208 -5.87 -5.38 10.46
N ARG A 209 -5.39 -5.36 11.71
CA ARG A 209 -4.74 -6.52 12.34
C ARG A 209 -5.65 -7.74 12.33
N ASP A 210 -6.89 -7.59 12.79
CA ASP A 210 -7.79 -8.71 12.99
C ASP A 210 -8.27 -9.28 11.65
N THR A 211 -8.54 -8.40 10.67
CA THR A 211 -8.89 -8.83 9.31
C THR A 211 -7.73 -9.54 8.62
N LEU A 212 -6.52 -8.98 8.68
CA LEU A 212 -5.35 -9.60 8.07
C LEU A 212 -5.01 -10.94 8.75
N ALA A 213 -5.14 -11.05 10.07
CA ALA A 213 -4.94 -12.31 10.78
C ALA A 213 -5.89 -13.40 10.27
N LEU A 214 -7.17 -13.07 10.04
CA LEU A 214 -8.15 -14.00 9.47
C LEU A 214 -7.80 -14.39 8.04
N LEU A 215 -7.38 -13.44 7.20
CA LEU A 215 -6.96 -13.71 5.83
C LEU A 215 -5.73 -14.61 5.78
N PHE A 216 -4.72 -14.35 6.61
CA PHE A 216 -3.51 -15.15 6.71
C PHE A 216 -3.82 -16.56 7.20
N LEU A 217 -4.60 -16.70 8.29
CA LEU A 217 -5.04 -18.01 8.78
C LEU A 217 -5.85 -18.77 7.73
N GLY A 218 -6.67 -18.10 6.94
CA GLY A 218 -7.42 -18.72 5.84
C GLY A 218 -6.51 -19.21 4.71
N ALA A 219 -5.54 -18.39 4.32
CA ALA A 219 -4.62 -18.68 3.23
C ALA A 219 -3.55 -19.72 3.59
N THR A 220 -3.14 -19.84 4.85
CA THR A 220 -2.15 -20.84 5.29
C THR A 220 -2.76 -22.21 5.59
N ARG A 221 -4.09 -22.33 5.62
CA ARG A 221 -4.82 -23.59 5.86
C ARG A 221 -4.83 -24.56 4.68
N HIS A 222 -4.06 -24.30 3.63
CA HIS A 222 -3.89 -25.22 2.50
C HIS A 222 -3.13 -26.48 2.91
N GLU A 223 -3.73 -27.35 3.73
CA GLU A 223 -3.75 -28.81 3.61
C GLU A 223 -4.43 -29.53 4.79
N ARG A 224 -5.66 -30.01 4.57
CA ARG A 224 -6.09 -31.40 4.87
C ARG A 224 -7.23 -31.80 3.92
N ARG A 225 -6.94 -32.05 2.65
CA ARG A 225 -7.71 -33.07 1.92
C ARG A 225 -6.91 -34.37 2.06
N PRO A 226 -7.32 -35.31 2.92
CA PRO A 226 -6.66 -36.62 2.96
C PRO A 226 -6.81 -37.26 1.58
N GLY A 227 -5.74 -37.93 1.14
CA GLY A 227 -5.62 -38.48 -0.20
C GLY A 227 -6.90 -39.13 -0.71
N GLY A 228 -7.37 -38.67 -1.87
CA GLY A 228 -8.27 -39.44 -2.70
C GLY A 228 -7.54 -40.72 -3.08
N SER A 229 -7.80 -41.77 -2.31
CA SER A 229 -7.33 -43.13 -2.53
C SER A 229 -7.39 -43.47 -4.02
N ALA A 230 -6.27 -43.91 -4.57
CA ALA A 230 -6.28 -44.77 -5.74
C ALA A 230 -7.28 -45.91 -5.46
N ARG A 231 -8.42 -45.93 -6.15
CA ARG A 231 -9.30 -47.09 -6.12
C ARG A 231 -8.55 -48.23 -6.81
N PRO A 232 -8.45 -49.42 -6.19
CA PRO A 232 -7.80 -50.55 -6.80
C PRO A 232 -8.62 -51.06 -7.98
N THR A 233 -7.90 -51.47 -9.01
CA THR A 233 -8.33 -52.32 -10.12
C THR A 233 -9.08 -53.55 -9.62
N ALA A 234 -10.34 -53.74 -10.06
CA ALA A 234 -10.94 -55.05 -10.39
C ALA A 234 -12.41 -54.87 -10.82
N HIS A 235 -12.73 -55.12 -12.10
CA HIS A 235 -13.36 -56.39 -12.48
C HIS A 235 -13.44 -56.53 -14.01
N ARG A 236 -12.86 -57.62 -14.51
CA ARG A 236 -13.22 -58.26 -15.79
C ARG A 236 -14.63 -58.86 -15.70
N ILE A 237 -15.19 -59.18 -16.88
CA ILE A 237 -16.40 -59.96 -17.19
C ILE A 237 -17.64 -59.03 -17.34
N ARG A 238 -18.28 -58.90 -18.50
CA ARG A 238 -18.63 -59.90 -19.52
C ARG A 238 -18.63 -59.31 -20.93
#